data_AF-A0A8J2JJ53-F1
#
_entry.id   AF-A0A8J2JJ53-F1
#
_cell.length_a   1.000
_cell.length_b   1.000
_cell.length_c   1.000
_cell.angle_alpha   90.00
_cell.angle_beta   90.00
_cell.angle_gamma   90.00
#
_symmetry.space_group_name_H-M   'P 1'
#
loop_
_entity.id
_entity.type
_entity.pdbx_description
1 polymer ?
#
loop_
_entity_poly.entity_id
_entity_poly.type
_entity_poly.pdbx_seq_one_letter_code
_entity_poly.pdbx_strand_id
1 'polypeptide(L)'
;PEWFESVQNVRKIHSSVAAQIKTRNNTNINNSDTPPNHWTNFQRDAKMWEAFHLDLKPLDTPEVRGKIIPFNFTSPNKFNQYLLAGVYWYFVGLPVLNPRQLGISNYTERDLQGFLHIWAVIAHNVGLEEEFIFCKDSIDQWKECNEYLKYIFANHYLPQLLDINLEAELLIQGQAEVIKQIVPGIPLEFWLITLLENHLNVSGTHLRNHVKWGPGAFSSAIDWLTTKGANEMDFFRGLLNKGVLAALQVSSFRFLEIQEII
;
A
#
# COMPACT_ATOMS: atom_id res chain seq x y z
N PRO A 1 1.61 -22.24 14.07
CA PRO A 1 0.39 -21.42 13.89
C PRO A 1 0.04 -21.32 12.41
N GLU A 2 -1.23 -21.42 12.02
CA GLU A 2 -1.67 -21.43 10.60
C GLU A 2 -1.17 -20.23 9.80
N TRP A 3 -1.06 -19.05 10.43
CA TRP A 3 -0.54 -17.84 9.78
C TRP A 3 0.93 -17.97 9.35
N PHE A 4 1.74 -18.71 10.12
CA PHE A 4 3.16 -18.90 9.83
C PHE A 4 3.35 -19.79 8.60
N GLU A 5 2.55 -20.85 8.48
CA GLU A 5 2.53 -21.71 7.29
C GLU A 5 2.08 -20.94 6.05
N SER A 6 1.05 -20.09 6.19
CA SER A 6 0.59 -19.22 5.11
C SER A 6 1.71 -18.30 4.61
N VAL A 7 2.39 -17.60 5.52
CA VAL A 7 3.50 -16.70 5.20
C VAL A 7 4.70 -17.45 4.58
N GLN A 8 5.02 -18.65 5.05
CA GLN A 8 6.05 -19.51 4.43
C GLN A 8 5.67 -19.97 3.02
N ASN A 9 4.39 -20.23 2.76
CA ASN A 9 3.91 -20.58 1.43
C ASN A 9 4.08 -19.41 0.45
N VAL A 10 3.82 -18.18 0.88
CA VAL A 10 4.11 -16.97 0.10
C VAL A 10 5.59 -16.88 -0.25
N ARG A 11 6.48 -17.13 0.74
CA ARG A 11 7.94 -17.16 0.49
C ARG A 11 8.32 -18.14 -0.61
N LYS A 12 7.76 -19.35 -0.57
CA LYS A 12 8.02 -20.40 -1.56
C LYS A 12 7.55 -19.96 -2.94
N ILE A 13 6.38 -19.34 -3.04
CA ILE A 13 5.86 -18.77 -4.29
C ILE A 13 6.84 -17.72 -4.81
N HIS A 14 7.15 -16.68 -4.03
CA HIS A 14 8.08 -15.62 -4.45
C HIS A 14 9.46 -16.15 -4.84
N SER A 15 10.00 -17.11 -4.08
CA SER A 15 11.29 -17.75 -4.39
C SER A 15 11.23 -18.53 -5.70
N SER A 16 10.13 -19.24 -5.95
CA SER A 16 9.89 -19.94 -7.22
C SER A 16 9.79 -18.96 -8.39
N VAL A 17 9.01 -17.87 -8.23
CA VAL A 17 8.90 -16.80 -9.24
C VAL A 17 10.28 -16.21 -9.56
N ALA A 18 11.04 -15.84 -8.53
CA ALA A 18 12.38 -15.27 -8.69
C ALA A 18 13.33 -16.22 -9.42
N ALA A 19 13.28 -17.53 -9.10
CA ALA A 19 14.07 -18.54 -9.80
C ALA A 19 13.66 -18.71 -11.27
N GLN A 20 12.36 -18.73 -11.57
CA GLN A 20 11.84 -18.79 -12.93
C GLN A 20 12.26 -17.56 -13.74
N ILE A 21 12.14 -16.36 -13.15
CA ILE A 21 12.57 -15.09 -13.74
C ILE A 21 14.07 -15.10 -14.04
N LYS A 22 14.91 -15.55 -13.09
CA LYS A 22 16.37 -15.65 -13.29
C LYS A 22 16.72 -16.60 -14.42
N THR A 23 15.98 -17.70 -14.57
CA THR A 23 16.16 -18.68 -15.64
C THR A 23 15.70 -18.11 -16.99
N ARG A 24 14.58 -17.37 -17.03
CA ARG A 24 14.05 -16.71 -18.23
C ARG A 24 14.90 -15.52 -18.69
N ASN A 25 15.57 -14.79 -17.80
CA ASN A 25 16.48 -13.70 -18.20
C ASN A 25 17.66 -14.18 -19.06
N ASN A 26 17.97 -15.50 -19.08
CA ASN A 26 18.93 -16.10 -20.02
C ASN A 26 18.33 -16.40 -21.41
N THR A 27 17.02 -16.25 -21.59
CA THR A 27 16.28 -16.47 -22.84
C THR A 27 15.34 -15.28 -23.08
N ASN A 28 15.77 -14.30 -23.89
CA ASN A 28 15.01 -13.10 -24.32
C ASN A 28 13.53 -13.07 -23.87
N ILE A 29 13.26 -12.34 -22.79
CA ILE A 29 11.90 -12.14 -22.28
C ILE A 29 11.17 -11.25 -23.29
N ASN A 30 10.33 -11.85 -24.11
CA ASN A 30 9.38 -11.11 -24.93
C ASN A 30 8.25 -10.60 -24.02
N ASN A 31 7.79 -9.37 -24.23
CA ASN A 31 6.65 -8.73 -23.55
C ASN A 31 5.31 -9.50 -23.67
N SER A 32 5.29 -10.68 -24.30
CA SER A 32 4.12 -11.54 -24.52
C SER A 32 3.60 -12.23 -23.26
N ASP A 33 4.42 -12.34 -22.22
CA ASP A 33 4.06 -13.12 -21.01
C ASP A 33 3.22 -12.31 -20.00
N THR A 34 3.00 -11.02 -20.23
CA THR A 34 2.03 -10.23 -19.43
C THR A 34 0.71 -10.22 -20.20
N PRO A 35 -0.37 -10.82 -19.68
CA PRO A 35 -1.69 -10.70 -20.28
C PRO A 35 -2.05 -9.22 -20.49
N PRO A 36 -2.78 -8.88 -21.56
CA PRO A 36 -3.28 -7.52 -21.77
C PRO A 36 -4.02 -7.03 -20.53
N ASN A 37 -3.80 -5.79 -20.13
CA ASN A 37 -4.51 -5.22 -19.00
C ASN A 37 -6.01 -5.04 -19.36
N HIS A 38 -6.90 -5.84 -18.75
CA HIS A 38 -8.35 -5.74 -18.96
C HIS A 38 -8.99 -4.71 -18.00
N TRP A 39 -8.62 -3.44 -18.15
CA TRP A 39 -9.21 -2.34 -17.37
C TRP A 39 -10.59 -1.89 -17.86
N THR A 40 -11.08 -2.45 -18.98
CA THR A 40 -12.30 -2.02 -19.68
C THR A 40 -13.57 -2.06 -18.83
N ASN A 41 -13.58 -2.85 -17.75
CA ASN A 41 -14.72 -3.01 -16.87
C ASN A 41 -14.64 -2.11 -15.61
N PHE A 42 -13.54 -1.38 -15.41
CA PHE A 42 -13.42 -0.46 -14.28
C PHE A 42 -13.90 0.94 -14.65
N GLN A 43 -14.90 1.42 -13.94
CA GLN A 43 -15.36 2.80 -14.08
C GLN A 43 -14.49 3.74 -13.25
N ARG A 44 -13.65 4.53 -13.94
CA ARG A 44 -12.87 5.60 -13.33
C ARG A 44 -13.80 6.71 -12.83
N ASP A 45 -13.63 7.18 -11.60
CA ASP A 45 -14.23 8.44 -11.16
C ASP A 45 -13.33 9.61 -11.53
N ALA A 46 -13.47 10.08 -12.78
CA ALA A 46 -12.64 11.14 -13.32
C ALA A 46 -12.71 12.44 -12.49
N LYS A 47 -13.89 12.78 -11.96
CA LYS A 47 -14.11 14.02 -11.21
C LYS A 47 -13.45 13.97 -9.84
N MET A 48 -13.51 12.83 -9.16
CA MET A 48 -12.79 12.61 -7.91
C MET A 48 -11.28 12.78 -8.10
N TRP A 49 -10.71 12.15 -9.13
CA TRP A 49 -9.28 12.24 -9.40
C TRP A 49 -8.86 13.66 -9.81
N GLU A 50 -9.64 14.34 -10.64
CA GLU A 50 -9.41 15.76 -10.96
C GLU A 50 -9.39 16.62 -9.70
N ALA A 51 -10.34 16.42 -8.78
CA ALA A 51 -10.38 17.14 -7.51
C ALA A 51 -9.16 16.84 -6.63
N PHE A 52 -8.74 15.56 -6.55
CA PHE A 52 -7.53 15.16 -5.83
C PHE A 52 -6.26 15.80 -6.40
N HIS A 53 -6.10 15.80 -7.73
CA HIS A 53 -4.97 16.45 -8.41
C HIS A 53 -4.94 17.97 -8.19
N LEU A 54 -6.11 18.62 -8.14
CA LEU A 54 -6.20 20.05 -7.81
C LEU A 54 -5.74 20.33 -6.38
N ASP A 55 -6.10 19.48 -5.41
CA ASP A 55 -5.67 19.62 -4.01
C ASP A 55 -4.17 19.33 -3.81
N LEU A 56 -3.54 18.52 -4.67
CA LEU A 56 -2.10 18.25 -4.66
C LEU A 56 -1.25 19.39 -5.25
N LYS A 57 -1.84 20.25 -6.09
CA LYS A 57 -1.13 21.31 -6.82
C LYS A 57 -0.21 22.20 -5.97
N PRO A 58 -0.53 22.54 -4.70
CA PRO A 58 0.39 23.30 -3.85
C PRO A 58 1.75 22.62 -3.59
N LEU A 59 1.83 21.30 -3.72
CA LEU A 59 3.04 20.50 -3.53
C LEU A 59 3.83 20.31 -4.84
N ASP A 60 3.23 20.71 -5.97
CA ASP A 60 3.78 20.52 -7.30
C ASP A 60 4.88 21.55 -7.61
N THR A 61 6.06 21.32 -7.03
CA THR A 61 7.24 22.14 -7.23
C THR A 61 8.27 21.43 -8.12
N PRO A 62 9.13 22.18 -8.85
CA PRO A 62 10.22 21.59 -9.61
C PRO A 62 11.14 20.69 -8.78
N GLU A 63 11.34 21.01 -7.50
CA GLU A 63 12.15 20.20 -6.59
C GLU A 63 11.52 18.82 -6.35
N VAL A 64 10.22 18.77 -6.08
CA VAL A 64 9.51 17.50 -5.84
C VAL A 64 9.41 16.71 -7.15
N ARG A 65 9.11 17.37 -8.28
CA ARG A 65 9.07 16.72 -9.60
C ARG A 65 10.43 16.15 -10.01
N GLY A 66 11.53 16.82 -9.66
CA GLY A 66 12.89 16.33 -9.93
C GLY A 66 13.23 15.01 -9.23
N LYS A 67 12.42 14.57 -8.27
CA LYS A 67 12.56 13.31 -7.52
C LYS A 67 11.65 12.21 -8.05
N ILE A 68 10.87 12.44 -9.10
CA ILE A 68 10.08 11.39 -9.75
C ILE A 68 11.06 10.34 -10.27
N ILE A 69 10.98 9.15 -9.68
CA ILE A 69 11.76 8.02 -10.16
C ILE A 69 10.98 7.46 -11.35
N PRO A 70 11.56 7.39 -12.55
CA PRO A 70 10.91 6.74 -13.67
C PRO A 70 10.72 5.27 -13.30
N PHE A 71 9.50 4.92 -12.90
CA PHE A 71 9.11 3.55 -12.64
C PHE A 71 9.08 2.84 -13.98
N ASN A 72 10.20 2.19 -14.31
CA ASN A 72 10.30 1.46 -15.55
C ASN A 72 9.57 0.12 -15.43
N PHE A 73 8.26 0.14 -15.63
CA PHE A 73 7.43 -1.07 -15.73
C PHE A 73 7.83 -2.00 -16.89
N THR A 74 8.77 -1.58 -17.76
CA THR A 74 9.35 -2.43 -18.81
C THR A 74 10.49 -3.31 -18.31
N SER A 75 10.93 -3.15 -17.04
CA SER A 75 11.81 -4.15 -16.44
C SER A 75 11.12 -5.52 -16.51
N PRO A 76 11.78 -6.56 -17.04
CA PRO A 76 11.20 -7.90 -17.07
C PRO A 76 10.89 -8.41 -15.65
N ASN A 77 11.54 -7.84 -14.64
CA ASN A 77 11.41 -8.21 -13.23
C ASN A 77 10.53 -7.19 -12.51
N LYS A 78 9.22 -7.25 -12.80
CA LYS A 78 8.19 -6.40 -12.17
C LYS A 78 8.07 -6.61 -10.65
N PHE A 79 8.50 -7.77 -10.16
CA PHE A 79 8.59 -8.09 -8.74
C PHE A 79 10.06 -8.08 -8.29
N ASN A 80 10.45 -7.06 -7.54
CA ASN A 80 11.83 -6.87 -7.08
C ASN A 80 11.88 -6.30 -5.65
N GLN A 81 13.07 -6.25 -5.06
CA GLN A 81 13.29 -5.79 -3.68
C GLN A 81 12.80 -4.34 -3.47
N TYR A 82 12.93 -3.46 -4.46
CA TYR A 82 12.44 -2.08 -4.36
C TYR A 82 10.91 -2.02 -4.26
N LEU A 83 10.19 -2.80 -5.08
CA LEU A 83 8.73 -2.89 -4.97
C LEU A 83 8.31 -3.48 -3.62
N LEU A 84 8.97 -4.55 -3.17
CA LEU A 84 8.69 -5.17 -1.87
C LEU A 84 8.96 -4.21 -0.70
N ALA A 85 10.07 -3.45 -0.76
CA ALA A 85 10.38 -2.41 0.22
C ALA A 85 9.32 -1.30 0.22
N GLY A 86 8.81 -0.92 -0.95
CA GLY A 86 7.72 0.04 -1.08
C GLY A 86 6.40 -0.48 -0.50
N VAL A 87 6.06 -1.74 -0.72
CA VAL A 87 4.88 -2.36 -0.08
C VAL A 87 5.07 -2.42 1.44
N TYR A 88 6.25 -2.81 1.90
CA TYR A 88 6.60 -2.82 3.32
C TYR A 88 6.46 -1.42 3.94
N TRP A 89 6.94 -0.37 3.27
CA TRP A 89 6.81 1.01 3.74
C TRP A 89 5.37 1.47 3.78
N TYR A 90 4.53 1.09 2.82
CA TYR A 90 3.10 1.41 2.87
C TYR A 90 2.41 0.85 4.12
N PHE A 91 2.71 -0.40 4.48
CA PHE A 91 2.12 -1.05 5.66
C PHE A 91 2.69 -0.58 6.99
N VAL A 92 3.95 -0.11 7.02
CA VAL A 92 4.64 0.26 8.25
C VAL A 92 4.74 1.76 8.45
N GLY A 93 5.14 2.48 7.41
CA GLY A 93 5.44 3.91 7.42
C GLY A 93 4.23 4.75 7.82
N LEU A 94 3.07 4.55 7.20
CA LEU A 94 1.88 5.35 7.52
C LEU A 94 1.39 5.14 8.97
N PRO A 95 1.24 3.89 9.49
CA PRO A 95 0.93 3.64 10.90
C PRO A 95 1.93 4.24 11.88
N VAL A 96 3.22 4.21 11.55
CA VAL A 96 4.29 4.74 12.41
C VAL A 96 4.31 6.27 12.41
N LEU A 97 4.21 6.90 11.25
CA LEU A 97 4.27 8.35 11.12
C LEU A 97 3.03 9.03 11.70
N ASN A 98 1.88 8.35 11.64
CA ASN A 98 0.57 8.94 11.94
C ASN A 98 -0.38 8.00 12.70
N PRO A 99 0.04 7.41 13.84
CA PRO A 99 -0.70 6.35 14.51
C PRO A 99 -2.10 6.79 14.92
N ARG A 100 -2.23 7.98 15.52
CA ARG A 100 -3.52 8.49 16.03
C ARG A 100 -4.57 8.68 14.94
N GLN A 101 -4.15 9.11 13.75
CA GLN A 101 -5.07 9.34 12.62
C GLN A 101 -5.59 8.04 12.03
N LEU A 102 -4.85 6.95 12.24
CA LEU A 102 -5.24 5.59 11.87
C LEU A 102 -5.95 4.86 13.03
N GLY A 103 -6.41 5.59 14.05
CA GLY A 103 -7.10 5.04 15.21
C GLY A 103 -6.19 4.35 16.24
N ILE A 104 -4.88 4.34 16.01
CA ILE A 104 -3.90 3.78 16.95
C ILE A 104 -3.67 4.82 18.06
N SER A 105 -4.40 4.65 19.16
CA SER A 105 -4.34 5.50 20.35
C SER A 105 -3.77 4.74 21.54
N ASN A 106 -3.33 5.46 22.58
CA ASN A 106 -2.80 4.89 23.83
C ASN A 106 -1.62 3.92 23.66
N TYR A 107 -0.87 4.02 22.56
CA TYR A 107 0.33 3.21 22.34
C TYR A 107 1.50 3.73 23.18
N THR A 108 2.34 2.81 23.62
CA THR A 108 3.68 3.09 24.14
C THR A 108 4.71 2.99 23.02
N GLU A 109 5.90 3.52 23.26
CA GLU A 109 7.02 3.34 22.33
C GLU A 109 7.33 1.85 22.08
N ARG A 110 7.19 1.02 23.13
CA ARG A 110 7.34 -0.43 23.06
C ARG A 110 6.31 -1.09 22.14
N ASP A 111 5.08 -0.59 22.10
CA ASP A 111 4.04 -1.14 21.22
C ASP A 111 4.36 -0.89 19.74
N LEU A 112 4.85 0.31 19.41
CA LEU A 112 5.28 0.64 18.05
C LEU A 112 6.52 -0.16 17.63
N GLN A 113 7.43 -0.45 18.56
CA GLN A 113 8.57 -1.34 18.31
C GLN A 113 8.13 -2.78 18.08
N GLY A 114 7.19 -3.29 18.87
CA GLY A 114 6.59 -4.60 18.66
C GLY A 114 5.91 -4.70 17.28
N PHE A 115 5.18 -3.65 16.88
CA PHE A 115 4.58 -3.53 15.56
C PHE A 115 5.64 -3.58 14.45
N LEU A 116 6.70 -2.77 14.55
CA LEU A 116 7.82 -2.77 13.61
C LEU A 116 8.48 -4.14 13.48
N HIS A 117 8.77 -4.78 14.62
CA HIS A 117 9.42 -6.09 14.65
C HIS A 117 8.56 -7.16 13.99
N ILE A 118 7.25 -7.20 14.28
CA ILE A 118 6.31 -8.13 13.63
C ILE A 118 6.33 -7.93 12.12
N TRP A 119 6.24 -6.68 11.65
CA TRP A 119 6.26 -6.40 10.22
C TRP A 119 7.60 -6.68 9.57
N ALA A 120 8.73 -6.44 10.24
CA ALA A 120 10.06 -6.83 9.78
C ALA A 120 10.16 -8.35 9.58
N VAL A 121 9.63 -9.13 10.53
CA VAL A 121 9.56 -10.59 10.42
C VAL A 121 8.67 -10.99 9.24
N ILE A 122 7.50 -10.38 9.07
CA ILE A 122 6.62 -10.65 7.92
C ILE A 122 7.36 -10.33 6.61
N ALA A 123 7.99 -9.16 6.52
CA ALA A 123 8.72 -8.69 5.34
C ALA A 123 9.84 -9.66 4.94
N HIS A 124 10.66 -10.06 5.92
CA HIS A 124 11.70 -11.07 5.72
C HIS A 124 11.10 -12.37 5.18
N ASN A 125 9.98 -12.81 5.77
CA ASN A 125 9.35 -14.04 5.35
C ASN A 125 8.71 -13.94 3.96
N VAL A 126 8.22 -12.78 3.52
CA VAL A 126 7.76 -12.62 2.13
C VAL A 126 8.91 -12.36 1.15
N GLY A 127 10.17 -12.42 1.59
CA GLY A 127 11.35 -12.39 0.73
C GLY A 127 12.00 -11.01 0.57
N LEU A 128 11.63 -10.02 1.39
CA LEU A 128 12.39 -8.78 1.50
C LEU A 128 13.74 -9.09 2.16
N GLU A 129 14.84 -8.77 1.49
CA GLU A 129 16.18 -8.98 2.05
C GLU A 129 16.42 -8.04 3.25
N GLU A 130 17.21 -8.49 4.22
CA GLU A 130 17.35 -7.79 5.50
C GLU A 130 17.88 -6.36 5.37
N GLU A 131 18.70 -6.09 4.36
CA GLU A 131 19.23 -4.76 4.06
C GLU A 131 18.16 -3.75 3.59
N PHE A 132 17.01 -4.24 3.11
CA PHE A 132 15.87 -3.40 2.72
C PHE A 132 14.78 -3.32 3.80
N ILE A 133 14.91 -4.05 4.90
CA ILE A 133 14.03 -3.96 6.07
C ILE A 133 14.52 -2.80 6.93
N PHE A 134 13.88 -1.66 6.80
CA PHE A 134 14.18 -0.50 7.64
C PHE A 134 13.61 -0.64 9.06
N CYS A 135 14.20 0.08 10.01
CA CYS A 135 13.80 0.10 11.42
C CYS A 135 13.86 -1.28 12.11
N LYS A 136 14.74 -2.17 11.64
CA LYS A 136 14.96 -3.54 12.14
C LYS A 136 15.50 -3.59 13.58
N ASP A 137 16.37 -2.66 13.96
CA ASP A 137 17.15 -2.75 15.19
C ASP A 137 16.97 -1.55 16.13
N SER A 138 16.39 -1.84 17.30
CA SER A 138 16.45 -1.12 18.59
C SER A 138 15.52 0.06 18.90
N ILE A 139 15.14 0.02 20.18
CA ILE A 139 14.31 0.96 20.94
C ILE A 139 14.87 2.39 20.91
N ASP A 140 16.19 2.52 20.86
CA ASP A 140 16.88 3.80 21.04
C ASP A 140 16.89 4.65 19.75
N GLN A 141 16.53 4.05 18.61
CA GLN A 141 16.60 4.68 17.29
C GLN A 141 15.21 5.05 16.73
N TRP A 142 14.16 5.02 17.55
CA TRP A 142 12.80 5.36 17.10
C TRP A 142 12.73 6.71 16.37
N LYS A 143 13.43 7.73 16.88
CA LYS A 143 13.50 9.05 16.23
C LYS A 143 14.17 8.96 14.85
N GLU A 144 15.25 8.20 14.73
CA GLU A 144 15.95 7.99 13.46
C GLU A 144 15.09 7.24 12.46
N CYS A 145 14.38 6.19 12.91
CA CYS A 145 13.40 5.47 12.11
C CYS A 145 12.30 6.41 11.60
N ASN A 146 11.72 7.23 12.48
CA ASN A 146 10.68 8.18 12.12
C ASN A 146 11.16 9.20 11.07
N GLU A 147 12.36 9.77 11.25
CA GLU A 147 12.93 10.69 10.26
C GLU A 147 13.27 9.98 8.93
N TYR A 148 13.72 8.73 8.98
CA TYR A 148 13.98 7.94 7.78
C TYR A 148 12.69 7.61 7.00
N LEU A 149 11.60 7.28 7.70
CA LEU A 149 10.29 7.05 7.08
C LEU A 149 9.74 8.32 6.44
N LYS A 150 9.91 9.49 7.08
CA LYS A 150 9.58 10.80 6.49
C LYS A 150 10.43 11.09 5.25
N TYR A 151 11.72 10.78 5.31
CA TYR A 151 12.62 10.91 4.17
C TYR A 151 12.14 10.07 3.00
N ILE A 152 11.79 8.80 3.23
CA ILE A 152 11.23 7.93 2.18
C ILE A 152 9.94 8.53 1.61
N PHE A 153 9.02 8.97 2.47
CA PHE A 153 7.77 9.59 2.02
C PHE A 153 8.01 10.79 1.11
N ALA A 154 8.83 11.74 1.56
CA ALA A 154 9.08 12.99 0.86
C ALA A 154 9.85 12.82 -0.46
N ASN A 155 10.73 11.80 -0.54
CA ASN A 155 11.61 11.62 -1.70
C ASN A 155 11.16 10.50 -2.66
N HIS A 156 10.30 9.58 -2.22
CA HIS A 156 9.85 8.46 -3.04
C HIS A 156 8.33 8.42 -3.25
N TYR A 157 7.51 8.72 -2.24
CA TYR A 157 6.04 8.60 -2.38
C TYR A 157 5.41 9.89 -2.88
N LEU A 158 5.72 11.02 -2.25
CA LEU A 158 5.16 12.31 -2.64
C LEU A 158 5.40 12.64 -4.12
N PRO A 159 6.62 12.48 -4.69
CA PRO A 159 6.82 12.71 -6.12
C PRO A 159 5.91 11.85 -7.01
N GLN A 160 5.68 10.60 -6.62
CA GLN A 160 4.84 9.67 -7.39
C GLN A 160 3.35 9.96 -7.23
N LEU A 161 2.93 10.50 -6.08
CA LEU A 161 1.57 11.00 -5.89
C LEU A 161 1.24 12.18 -6.83
N LEU A 162 2.25 12.96 -7.23
CA LEU A 162 2.08 14.06 -8.20
C LEU A 162 2.02 13.58 -9.66
N ASP A 163 2.41 12.34 -9.94
CA ASP A 163 2.47 11.75 -11.28
C ASP A 163 1.66 10.45 -11.38
N ILE A 164 0.59 10.32 -10.57
CA ILE A 164 -0.29 9.16 -10.62
C ILE A 164 -0.94 9.10 -12.01
N ASN A 165 -0.64 8.02 -12.72
CA ASN A 165 -1.21 7.75 -14.04
C ASN A 165 -2.55 6.99 -13.93
N LEU A 166 -3.21 6.84 -15.08
CA LEU A 166 -4.51 6.14 -15.16
C LEU A 166 -4.49 4.74 -14.54
N GLU A 167 -3.43 3.96 -14.74
CA GLU A 167 -3.36 2.59 -14.21
C GLU A 167 -3.30 2.58 -12.68
N ALA A 168 -2.54 3.49 -12.09
CA ALA A 168 -2.45 3.65 -10.64
C ALA A 168 -3.78 4.13 -10.04
N GLU A 169 -4.46 5.09 -10.69
CA GLU A 169 -5.79 5.55 -10.28
C GLU A 169 -6.81 4.39 -10.25
N LEU A 170 -6.83 3.57 -11.30
CA LEU A 170 -7.72 2.41 -11.38
C LEU A 170 -7.39 1.35 -10.33
N LEU A 171 -6.10 1.12 -10.06
CA LEU A 171 -5.65 0.18 -9.03
C LEU A 171 -6.09 0.66 -7.63
N ILE A 172 -5.91 1.94 -7.32
CA ILE A 172 -6.33 2.52 -6.04
C ILE A 172 -7.85 2.44 -5.88
N GLN A 173 -8.61 2.76 -6.93
CA GLN A 173 -10.07 2.59 -6.93
C GLN A 173 -10.49 1.13 -6.70
N GLY A 174 -9.88 0.19 -7.41
CA GLY A 174 -10.16 -1.23 -7.25
C GLY A 174 -9.86 -1.73 -5.84
N GLN A 175 -8.71 -1.31 -5.27
CA GLN A 175 -8.35 -1.63 -3.90
C GLN A 175 -9.37 -1.08 -2.89
N ALA A 176 -9.84 0.16 -3.09
CA ALA A 176 -10.83 0.77 -2.21
C ALA A 176 -12.18 0.02 -2.24
N GLU A 177 -12.64 -0.43 -3.41
CA GLU A 177 -13.86 -1.24 -3.50
C GLU A 177 -13.73 -2.61 -2.82
N VAL A 178 -12.53 -3.22 -2.83
CA VAL A 178 -12.26 -4.43 -2.03
C VAL A 178 -12.27 -4.12 -0.53
N ILE A 179 -11.60 -3.05 -0.11
CA ILE A 179 -11.56 -2.64 1.31
C ILE A 179 -12.96 -2.34 1.83
N LYS A 180 -13.82 -1.70 1.03
CA LYS A 180 -15.21 -1.40 1.38
C LYS A 180 -16.06 -2.65 1.67
N GLN A 181 -15.70 -3.80 1.10
CA GLN A 181 -16.32 -5.09 1.45
C GLN A 181 -15.88 -5.61 2.83
N ILE A 182 -14.75 -5.13 3.34
CA ILE A 182 -14.19 -5.48 4.65
C ILE A 182 -14.64 -4.45 5.70
N VAL A 183 -14.59 -3.16 5.35
CA VAL A 183 -14.92 -2.02 6.20
C VAL A 183 -15.99 -1.17 5.52
N PRO A 184 -17.27 -1.53 5.70
CA PRO A 184 -18.36 -0.82 5.05
C PRO A 184 -18.45 0.62 5.57
N GLY A 185 -18.65 1.57 4.66
CA GLY A 185 -18.93 2.97 5.00
C GLY A 185 -17.74 3.93 4.90
N ILE A 186 -16.54 3.46 4.57
CA ILE A 186 -15.38 4.32 4.30
C ILE A 186 -15.16 4.43 2.78
N PRO A 187 -15.55 5.54 2.12
CA PRO A 187 -15.31 5.73 0.69
C PRO A 187 -13.84 6.07 0.41
N LEU A 188 -13.38 5.91 -0.84
CA LEU A 188 -11.99 6.20 -1.23
C LEU A 188 -11.60 7.66 -0.94
N GLU A 189 -12.53 8.59 -1.16
CA GLU A 189 -12.35 10.01 -0.93
C GLU A 189 -11.96 10.32 0.51
N PHE A 190 -12.46 9.53 1.48
CA PHE A 190 -12.06 9.67 2.87
C PHE A 190 -10.56 9.39 3.07
N TRP A 191 -10.06 8.32 2.46
CA TRP A 191 -8.63 7.96 2.52
C TRP A 191 -7.75 9.02 1.84
N LEU A 192 -8.19 9.50 0.68
CA LEU A 192 -7.48 10.54 -0.07
C LEU A 192 -7.48 11.90 0.67
N ILE A 193 -8.58 12.30 1.30
CA ILE A 193 -8.64 13.49 2.16
C ILE A 193 -7.72 13.33 3.38
N THR A 194 -7.73 12.16 4.02
CA THR A 194 -6.84 11.84 5.16
C THR A 194 -5.37 11.96 4.74
N LEU A 195 -5.01 11.46 3.56
CA LEU A 195 -3.67 11.62 2.99
C LEU A 195 -3.30 13.09 2.79
N LEU A 196 -4.18 13.86 2.14
CA LEU A 196 -3.95 15.29 1.87
C LEU A 196 -3.76 16.09 3.15
N GLU A 197 -4.71 16.00 4.07
CA GLU A 197 -4.73 16.89 5.23
C GLU A 197 -3.74 16.45 6.30
N ASN A 198 -3.59 15.14 6.49
CA ASN A 198 -2.87 14.65 7.65
C ASN A 198 -1.45 14.16 7.37
N HIS A 199 -1.16 13.70 6.15
CA HIS A 199 0.19 13.29 5.76
C HIS A 199 0.91 14.37 4.95
N LEU A 200 0.15 15.11 4.13
CA LEU A 200 0.69 16.12 3.23
C LEU A 200 0.49 17.55 3.73
N ASN A 201 -0.33 17.75 4.77
CA ASN A 201 -0.64 19.06 5.33
C ASN A 201 -1.15 20.05 4.26
N VAL A 202 -1.97 19.56 3.33
CA VAL A 202 -2.65 20.36 2.31
C VAL A 202 -4.16 20.19 2.41
N SER A 203 -4.89 21.26 2.06
CA SER A 203 -6.34 21.25 2.15
C SER A 203 -6.95 20.34 1.07
N GLY A 204 -7.78 19.38 1.48
CA GLY A 204 -8.57 18.54 0.56
C GLY A 204 -9.89 19.18 0.13
N THR A 205 -9.92 20.50 -0.08
CA THR A 205 -11.17 21.25 -0.28
C THR A 205 -11.91 20.83 -1.55
N HIS A 206 -11.20 20.64 -2.66
CA HIS A 206 -11.85 20.24 -3.91
C HIS A 206 -12.42 18.84 -3.78
N LEU A 207 -11.66 17.91 -3.19
CA LEU A 207 -12.09 16.55 -2.98
C LEU A 207 -13.26 16.46 -2.00
N ARG A 208 -13.27 17.27 -0.93
CA ARG A 208 -14.40 17.39 0.01
C ARG A 208 -15.71 17.77 -0.68
N ASN A 209 -15.64 18.66 -1.67
CA ASN A 209 -16.81 19.08 -2.45
C ASN A 209 -17.35 17.98 -3.37
N HIS A 210 -16.52 16.98 -3.71
CA HIS A 210 -16.95 15.80 -4.46
C HIS A 210 -17.66 14.77 -3.56
N VAL A 211 -17.34 14.74 -2.27
CA VAL A 211 -17.85 13.68 -1.39
C VAL A 211 -19.30 13.94 -0.98
N LYS A 212 -20.17 13.00 -1.31
CA LYS A 212 -21.58 13.02 -0.90
C LYS A 212 -21.74 12.32 0.45
N TRP A 213 -21.56 13.04 1.56
CA TRP A 213 -21.73 12.45 2.89
C TRP A 213 -23.22 12.40 3.24
N GLY A 214 -23.73 11.20 3.52
CA GLY A 214 -24.89 11.07 4.40
C GLY A 214 -24.42 11.29 5.84
N PRO A 215 -25.19 11.99 6.71
CA PRO A 215 -24.80 12.26 8.11
C PRO A 215 -24.39 11.01 8.91
N GLY A 216 -24.85 9.82 8.52
CA GLY A 216 -24.56 8.55 9.18
C GLY A 216 -23.25 7.85 8.77
N ALA A 217 -22.65 8.14 7.60
CA ALA A 217 -21.52 7.35 7.09
C ALA A 217 -20.22 7.57 7.89
N PHE A 218 -19.90 8.82 8.21
CA PHE A 218 -18.72 9.17 9.00
C PHE A 218 -18.86 8.76 10.46
N SER A 219 -20.04 8.98 11.06
CA SER A 219 -20.30 8.52 12.42
C SER A 219 -20.22 7.00 12.53
N SER A 220 -20.67 6.26 11.52
CA SER A 220 -20.58 4.79 11.50
C SER A 220 -19.14 4.30 11.26
N ALA A 221 -18.36 5.00 10.43
CA ALA A 221 -16.94 4.68 10.21
C ALA A 221 -16.10 4.95 11.46
N ILE A 222 -16.31 6.10 12.12
CA ILE A 222 -15.63 6.45 13.37
C ILE A 222 -16.08 5.54 14.50
N ASP A 223 -17.38 5.28 14.67
CA ASP A 223 -17.88 4.33 15.66
C ASP A 223 -17.29 2.93 15.41
N TRP A 224 -17.33 2.43 14.18
CA TRP A 224 -16.72 1.15 13.84
C TRP A 224 -15.20 1.11 14.12
N LEU A 225 -14.43 2.14 13.74
CA LEU A 225 -12.98 2.22 13.98
C LEU A 225 -12.64 2.30 15.48
N THR A 226 -13.49 2.96 16.28
CA THR A 226 -13.20 3.25 17.69
C THR A 226 -13.82 2.25 18.68
N THR A 227 -14.94 1.60 18.35
CA THR A 227 -15.67 0.69 19.26
C THR A 227 -15.63 -0.77 18.86
N LYS A 228 -15.56 -1.10 17.55
CA LYS A 228 -15.50 -2.50 17.06
C LYS A 228 -14.12 -2.93 16.56
N GLY A 229 -13.47 -2.12 15.72
CA GLY A 229 -12.16 -2.43 15.12
C GLY A 229 -11.00 -2.46 16.12
N ALA A 230 -11.09 -1.69 17.20
CA ALA A 230 -10.09 -1.67 18.27
C ALA A 230 -10.20 -2.87 19.24
N ASN A 231 -11.38 -3.51 19.33
CA ASN A 231 -11.66 -4.57 20.29
C ASN A 231 -11.54 -5.99 19.71
N GLU A 232 -11.55 -6.14 18.39
CA GLU A 232 -11.42 -7.44 17.73
C GLU A 232 -10.05 -7.57 17.05
N MET A 233 -9.14 -8.36 17.64
CA MET A 233 -7.91 -8.83 16.96
C MET A 233 -8.22 -9.49 15.60
N ASP A 234 -9.46 -9.94 15.39
CA ASP A 234 -9.97 -10.48 14.13
C ASP A 234 -10.07 -9.44 13.00
N PHE A 235 -10.07 -8.14 13.29
CA PHE A 235 -9.93 -7.10 12.27
C PHE A 235 -8.52 -7.06 11.68
N PHE A 236 -7.47 -6.94 12.49
CA PHE A 236 -6.09 -7.01 11.97
C PHE A 236 -5.80 -8.37 11.37
N ARG A 237 -6.32 -9.44 11.95
CA ARG A 237 -6.21 -10.79 11.40
C ARG A 237 -6.99 -10.94 10.09
N GLY A 238 -8.14 -10.28 9.95
CA GLY A 238 -8.96 -10.25 8.74
C GLY A 238 -8.42 -9.32 7.65
N LEU A 239 -7.82 -8.19 8.01
CA LEU A 239 -7.14 -7.25 7.13
C LEU A 239 -5.77 -7.80 6.69
N LEU A 240 -5.04 -8.49 7.57
CA LEU A 240 -3.84 -9.25 7.20
C LEU A 240 -4.25 -10.46 6.38
N ASN A 241 -5.19 -11.30 6.81
CA ASN A 241 -5.58 -12.46 6.02
C ASN A 241 -6.20 -12.06 4.68
N LYS A 242 -7.14 -11.13 4.62
CA LYS A 242 -7.78 -10.69 3.37
C LYS A 242 -6.94 -9.71 2.57
N GLY A 243 -6.12 -8.87 3.20
CA GLY A 243 -5.23 -7.93 2.53
C GLY A 243 -3.96 -8.60 2.02
N VAL A 244 -3.39 -9.55 2.77
CA VAL A 244 -2.39 -10.49 2.25
C VAL A 244 -3.04 -11.40 1.22
N LEU A 245 -4.24 -11.96 1.42
CA LEU A 245 -4.92 -12.73 0.37
C LEU A 245 -5.31 -11.87 -0.83
N ALA A 246 -5.59 -10.57 -0.71
CA ALA A 246 -5.93 -9.68 -1.82
C ALA A 246 -4.67 -9.19 -2.53
N ALA A 247 -3.59 -8.87 -1.81
CA ALA A 247 -2.28 -8.60 -2.40
C ALA A 247 -1.74 -9.86 -3.09
N LEU A 248 -1.92 -11.02 -2.44
CA LEU A 248 -1.64 -12.33 -3.01
C LEU A 248 -2.57 -12.57 -4.20
N GLN A 249 -3.89 -12.41 -4.13
CA GLN A 249 -4.84 -12.63 -5.23
C GLN A 249 -4.59 -11.65 -6.38
N VAL A 250 -4.30 -10.38 -6.14
CA VAL A 250 -3.88 -9.46 -7.20
C VAL A 250 -2.55 -9.91 -7.83
N SER A 251 -1.63 -10.49 -7.03
CA SER A 251 -0.39 -11.10 -7.54
C SER A 251 -0.53 -12.53 -8.10
N SER A 252 -1.59 -13.27 -7.75
CA SER A 252 -1.78 -14.71 -7.99
C SER A 252 -2.96 -15.08 -8.88
N PHE A 253 -3.96 -14.20 -9.06
CA PHE A 253 -4.90 -14.29 -10.18
C PHE A 253 -4.16 -14.21 -11.51
N ARG A 254 -3.02 -13.52 -11.57
CA ARG A 254 -2.12 -13.58 -12.73
C ARG A 254 -1.19 -14.80 -12.75
N PHE A 255 -1.03 -15.52 -11.63
CA PHE A 255 -0.13 -16.67 -11.53
C PHE A 255 -0.85 -17.99 -11.82
N LEU A 256 -2.15 -18.08 -11.52
CA LEU A 256 -2.98 -19.25 -11.85
C LEU A 256 -3.48 -19.25 -13.30
N GLU A 257 -3.74 -18.09 -13.91
CA GLU A 257 -4.00 -18.00 -15.37
C GLU A 257 -2.79 -18.45 -16.21
N ILE A 258 -1.56 -18.38 -15.67
CA ILE A 258 -0.34 -18.89 -16.32
C ILE A 258 -0.23 -20.42 -16.21
N GLN A 259 -0.87 -21.06 -15.22
CA GLN A 259 -0.85 -22.52 -15.08
C GLN A 259 -1.95 -23.23 -15.87
N GLU A 260 -3.05 -22.55 -16.24
CA GLU A 260 -4.10 -23.14 -17.10
C GLU A 260 -3.80 -23.06 -18.60
N ILE A 261 -2.66 -22.46 -18.99
CA ILE A 261 -2.17 -22.39 -20.38
C ILE A 261 -0.96 -23.33 -20.62
N ILE A 262 -0.59 -24.19 -19.65
CA ILE A 262 0.43 -25.24 -19.80
C ILE A 262 -0.21 -26.62 -19.76
#